data_AF-A0AAX3EQP5-F1
#
_entry.id   AF-A0AAX3EQP5-F1
#
_cell.length_a   1.000
_cell.length_b   1.000
_cell.length_c   1.000
_cell.angle_alpha   90.00
_cell.angle_beta   90.00
_cell.angle_gamma   90.00
#
_symmetry.space_group_name_H-M   'P 1'
#
loop_
_entity.id
_entity.type
_entity.pdbx_description
1 polymer ?
#
loop_
_entity_poly.entity_id
_entity_poly.type
_entity_poly.pdbx_seq_one_letter_code
_entity_poly.pdbx_strand_id
1 'polypeptide(L)'
;MTTEKDNELAALIASHYGITDLENTADAERVADAQALAAKINAAGLGPSSVRGLVNSEGIREILGLGSLRSTWVTMSRDPAFPEAVVTEKLWNASEVRKYAKKREAGRAGSVGRPPNSSTLKQQKKQI
;
A
#
# COMPACT_ATOMS: atom_id res chain seq x y z
N MET A 1 -9.79 -27.67 8.64
CA MET A 1 -8.43 -27.61 9.19
C MET A 1 -7.76 -26.40 8.55
N THR A 2 -7.63 -25.30 9.28
CA THR A 2 -6.78 -24.18 8.85
C THR A 2 -5.34 -24.65 8.95
N THR A 3 -4.59 -24.47 7.87
CA THR A 3 -3.18 -24.86 7.82
C THR A 3 -2.36 -23.87 8.65
N GLU A 4 -1.22 -24.30 9.18
CA GLU A 4 -0.30 -23.44 9.95
C GLU A 4 0.07 -22.15 9.19
N LYS A 5 0.13 -22.23 7.85
CA LYS A 5 0.31 -21.11 6.93
C LYS A 5 -0.85 -20.10 6.94
N ASP A 6 -2.09 -20.55 7.11
CA ASP A 6 -3.26 -19.65 7.21
C ASP A 6 -3.20 -18.84 8.51
N ASN A 7 -2.74 -19.46 9.60
CA ASN A 7 -2.61 -18.80 10.91
C ASN A 7 -1.47 -17.77 10.90
N GLU A 8 -0.32 -18.09 10.33
CA GLU A 8 0.79 -17.14 10.15
C GLU A 8 0.37 -15.92 9.31
N LEU A 9 -0.39 -16.18 8.23
CA LEU A 9 -0.88 -15.13 7.35
C LEU A 9 -1.90 -14.23 8.06
N ALA A 10 -2.82 -14.83 8.81
CA ALA A 10 -3.78 -14.10 9.63
C ALA A 10 -3.06 -13.23 10.68
N ALA A 11 -2.01 -13.74 11.32
CA ALA A 11 -1.17 -12.98 12.27
C ALA A 11 -0.48 -11.77 11.63
N LEU A 12 0.07 -11.94 10.43
CA LEU A 12 0.65 -10.85 9.66
C LEU A 12 -0.39 -9.77 9.28
N ILE A 13 -1.56 -10.20 8.84
CA ILE A 13 -2.67 -9.30 8.51
C ILE A 13 -3.13 -8.53 9.75
N ALA A 14 -3.36 -9.24 10.85
CA ALA A 14 -3.79 -8.67 12.12
C ALA A 14 -2.80 -7.63 12.64
N SER A 15 -1.50 -7.93 12.59
CA SER A 15 -0.44 -6.97 12.92
C SER A 15 -0.50 -5.69 12.07
N HIS A 16 -0.79 -5.81 10.78
CA HIS A 16 -0.96 -4.65 9.90
C HIS A 16 -2.19 -3.80 10.28
N TYR A 17 -3.23 -4.40 10.85
CA TYR A 17 -4.39 -3.68 11.39
C TYR A 17 -4.24 -3.26 12.86
N GLY A 18 -3.04 -3.42 13.45
CA GLY A 18 -2.75 -3.02 14.82
C GLY A 18 -3.21 -3.99 15.91
N ILE A 19 -3.59 -5.22 15.53
CA ILE A 19 -3.95 -6.29 16.46
C ILE A 19 -2.66 -7.02 16.83
N THR A 20 -2.24 -6.87 18.09
CA THR A 20 -0.98 -7.45 18.60
C THR A 20 -1.10 -8.92 18.99
N ASP A 21 -2.32 -9.38 19.29
CA ASP A 21 -2.60 -10.76 19.70
C ASP A 21 -3.98 -11.19 19.18
N LEU A 22 -4.01 -12.15 18.25
CA LEU A 22 -5.25 -12.71 17.70
C LEU A 22 -5.93 -13.69 18.65
N GLU A 23 -5.17 -14.35 19.53
CA GLU A 23 -5.71 -15.39 20.42
C GLU A 23 -6.41 -14.77 21.62
N ASN A 24 -5.93 -13.61 22.08
CA ASN A 24 -6.47 -12.91 23.25
C ASN A 24 -7.18 -11.59 22.92
N THR A 25 -7.42 -11.26 21.65
CA THR A 25 -8.21 -10.07 21.32
C THR A 25 -9.68 -10.27 21.71
N ALA A 26 -10.25 -9.27 22.38
CA ALA A 26 -11.68 -9.25 22.71
C ALA A 26 -12.58 -9.01 21.48
N ASP A 27 -11.97 -8.66 20.34
CA ASP A 27 -12.65 -8.29 19.11
C ASP A 27 -12.75 -9.50 18.16
N ALA A 28 -13.68 -10.40 18.47
CA ALA A 28 -13.89 -11.65 17.72
C ALA A 28 -14.26 -11.42 16.25
N GLU A 29 -14.92 -10.30 15.94
CA GLU A 29 -15.26 -9.91 14.57
C GLU A 29 -13.99 -9.60 13.76
N ARG A 30 -13.07 -8.82 14.34
CA ARG A 30 -11.77 -8.56 13.68
C ARG A 30 -10.91 -9.80 13.47
N VAL A 31 -10.97 -10.79 14.38
CA VAL A 31 -10.27 -12.08 14.20
C VAL A 31 -10.85 -12.82 13.01
N ALA A 32 -12.17 -12.91 12.92
CA ALA A 32 -12.86 -13.57 11.82
C ALA A 32 -12.55 -12.89 10.48
N ASP A 33 -12.53 -11.56 10.43
CA ASP A 33 -12.16 -10.79 9.24
C ASP A 33 -10.70 -11.04 8.82
N ALA A 34 -9.76 -11.05 9.76
CA ALA A 34 -8.35 -11.30 9.47
C ALA A 34 -8.14 -12.72 8.92
N GLN A 35 -8.83 -13.73 9.47
CA GLN A 35 -8.79 -15.11 8.99
C GLN A 35 -9.44 -15.25 7.61
N ALA A 36 -10.59 -14.60 7.38
CA ALA A 36 -11.25 -14.60 6.09
C ALA A 36 -10.38 -13.95 5.00
N LEU A 37 -9.70 -12.86 5.33
CA LEU A 37 -8.75 -12.21 4.43
C LEU A 37 -7.53 -13.11 4.15
N ALA A 38 -6.99 -13.77 5.17
CA ALA A 38 -5.90 -14.74 5.01
C ALA A 38 -6.28 -15.85 4.01
N ALA A 39 -7.48 -16.43 4.15
CA ALA A 39 -7.96 -17.46 3.24
C ALA A 39 -8.05 -16.97 1.78
N LYS A 40 -8.52 -15.74 1.55
CA LYS A 40 -8.58 -15.14 0.21
C LYS A 40 -7.19 -14.90 -0.39
N ILE A 41 -6.24 -14.46 0.43
CA ILE A 41 -4.86 -14.22 0.00
C ILE A 41 -4.17 -15.54 -0.34
N ASN A 42 -4.36 -16.58 0.47
CA ASN A 42 -3.84 -17.92 0.16
C ASN A 42 -4.51 -18.52 -1.08
N ALA A 43 -5.82 -18.30 -1.29
CA ALA A 43 -6.51 -18.70 -2.52
C ALA A 43 -5.96 -18.00 -3.77
N ALA A 44 -5.43 -16.78 -3.63
CA ALA A 44 -4.71 -16.06 -4.67
C ALA A 44 -3.26 -16.55 -4.88
N GLY A 45 -2.83 -17.59 -4.16
CA GLY A 45 -1.49 -18.18 -4.26
C GLY A 45 -0.38 -17.38 -3.55
N LEU A 46 -0.75 -16.45 -2.66
CA LEU A 46 0.19 -15.55 -2.00
C LEU A 46 0.48 -16.05 -0.58
N GLY A 47 1.76 -16.33 -0.31
CA GLY A 47 2.20 -16.72 1.03
C GLY A 47 2.47 -15.52 1.96
N PRO A 48 2.78 -15.79 3.24
CA PRO A 48 3.08 -14.78 4.26
C PRO A 48 4.13 -13.74 3.85
N SER A 49 5.18 -14.17 3.14
CA SER A 49 6.25 -13.29 2.65
C SER A 49 5.76 -12.26 1.62
N SER A 50 4.75 -12.61 0.83
CA SER A 50 4.18 -11.72 -0.20
C SER A 50 3.32 -10.60 0.41
N VAL A 51 2.72 -10.84 1.58
CA VAL A 51 1.87 -9.85 2.27
C VAL A 51 2.66 -8.69 2.88
N ARG A 52 3.91 -8.91 3.31
CA ARG A 52 4.76 -7.82 3.84
C ARG A 52 4.98 -6.66 2.85
N GLY A 53 4.75 -6.87 1.56
CA GLY A 53 4.84 -5.85 0.53
C GLY A 53 3.50 -5.21 0.14
N LEU A 54 2.38 -5.61 0.75
CA LEU A 54 1.06 -5.12 0.40
C LEU A 54 0.63 -3.95 1.28
N VAL A 55 -0.11 -3.02 0.69
CA VAL A 55 -0.66 -1.84 1.37
C VAL A 55 -2.13 -1.65 0.98
N ASN A 56 -2.92 -1.18 1.94
CA ASN A 56 -4.30 -0.77 1.73
C ASN A 56 -4.39 0.68 1.20
N SER A 57 -5.61 1.22 1.08
CA SER A 57 -5.84 2.60 0.62
C SER A 57 -5.19 3.67 1.51
N GLU A 58 -4.98 3.40 2.80
CA GLU A 58 -4.28 4.33 3.70
C GLU A 58 -2.77 4.31 3.46
N GLY A 59 -2.17 3.13 3.33
CA GLY A 59 -0.76 3.02 2.94
C GLY A 59 -0.49 3.63 1.56
N ILE A 60 -1.43 3.53 0.61
CA ILE A 60 -1.35 4.25 -0.66
C ILE A 60 -1.39 5.76 -0.44
N ARG A 61 -2.31 6.25 0.41
CA ARG A 61 -2.43 7.68 0.73
C ARG A 61 -1.09 8.23 1.24
N GLU A 62 -0.44 7.50 2.14
CA GLU A 62 0.89 7.85 2.67
C GLU A 62 1.97 7.84 1.60
N ILE A 63 2.06 6.77 0.80
CA ILE A 63 3.06 6.65 -0.28
C ILE A 63 2.89 7.77 -1.32
N LEU A 64 1.66 8.14 -1.65
CA LEU A 64 1.35 9.15 -2.65
C LEU A 64 1.32 10.59 -2.09
N GLY A 65 1.49 10.76 -0.77
CA GLY A 65 1.40 12.06 -0.09
C GLY A 65 0.05 12.75 -0.30
N LEU A 66 -1.06 12.00 -0.33
CA LEU A 66 -2.39 12.54 -0.57
C LEU A 66 -3.04 12.99 0.75
N GLY A 67 -3.61 14.19 0.76
CA GLY A 67 -4.19 14.77 1.99
C GLY A 67 -5.48 14.11 2.48
N SER A 68 -6.12 13.25 1.68
CA SER A 68 -7.38 12.59 2.08
C SER A 68 -7.59 11.26 1.36
N LEU A 69 -8.37 10.37 1.98
CA LEU A 69 -8.81 9.12 1.36
C LEU A 69 -9.61 9.36 0.08
N ARG A 70 -10.45 10.41 0.03
CA ARG A 70 -11.21 10.76 -1.17
C ARG A 70 -10.27 11.09 -2.34
N SER A 71 -9.18 11.82 -2.09
CA SER A 71 -8.16 12.11 -3.11
C SER A 71 -7.43 10.85 -3.57
N THR A 72 -7.22 9.88 -2.67
CA THR A 72 -6.66 8.56 -2.98
C THR A 72 -7.60 7.79 -3.91
N TRP A 73 -8.87 7.64 -3.56
CA TRP A 73 -9.86 6.97 -4.41
C TRP A 73 -9.99 7.60 -5.79
N VAL A 74 -10.03 8.93 -5.87
CA VAL A 74 -10.07 9.64 -7.16
C VAL A 74 -8.84 9.33 -8.01
N THR A 75 -7.65 9.31 -7.40
CA THR A 75 -6.41 8.96 -8.12
C THR A 75 -6.47 7.53 -8.65
N MET A 76 -6.92 6.59 -7.81
CA MET A 76 -6.97 5.17 -8.14
C MET A 76 -8.03 4.84 -9.19
N SER A 77 -9.16 5.55 -9.20
CA SER A 77 -10.24 5.33 -10.17
C SER A 77 -10.02 6.06 -11.50
N ARG A 78 -9.35 7.23 -11.48
CA ARG A 78 -9.23 8.07 -12.68
C ARG A 78 -7.91 7.91 -13.42
N ASP A 79 -6.87 7.41 -12.77
CA ASP A 79 -5.58 7.20 -13.41
C ASP A 79 -5.46 5.75 -13.89
N PRO A 80 -5.54 5.49 -15.21
CA PRO A 80 -5.44 4.14 -15.76
C PRO A 80 -4.03 3.55 -15.60
N ALA A 81 -3.01 4.36 -15.28
CA ALA A 81 -1.67 3.87 -14.98
C ALA A 81 -1.51 3.48 -13.51
N PHE A 82 -2.55 3.63 -12.68
CA PHE A 82 -2.52 3.21 -11.29
C PHE A 82 -2.44 1.67 -11.21
N PRO A 83 -1.56 1.10 -10.35
CA PRO A 83 -1.41 -0.35 -10.25
C PRO A 83 -2.70 -1.04 -9.82
N GLU A 84 -2.96 -2.21 -10.40
CA GLU A 84 -4.10 -3.04 -10.04
C GLU A 84 -3.94 -3.64 -8.63
N ALA A 85 -5.08 -3.90 -7.99
CA ALA A 85 -5.09 -4.58 -6.70
C ALA A 85 -4.70 -6.05 -6.89
N VAL A 86 -3.82 -6.53 -6.03
CA VAL A 86 -3.34 -7.92 -6.01
C VAL A 86 -4.40 -8.85 -5.42
N VAL A 87 -5.28 -8.32 -4.57
CA VAL A 87 -6.35 -9.05 -3.88
C VAL A 87 -7.64 -8.25 -4.04
N THR A 88 -8.77 -8.94 -4.19
CA THR A 88 -10.11 -8.33 -4.36
C THR A 88 -10.49 -7.36 -3.23
N GLU A 89 -9.92 -7.53 -2.04
CA GLU A 89 -10.08 -6.62 -0.90
C GLU A 89 -9.20 -5.36 -0.98
N LYS A 90 -8.79 -4.96 -2.19
CA LYS A 90 -8.14 -3.66 -2.39
C LYS A 90 -6.82 -3.58 -1.61
N LEU A 91 -5.96 -4.56 -1.86
CA LEU A 91 -4.57 -4.53 -1.43
C LEU A 91 -3.66 -4.37 -2.64
N TRP A 92 -2.66 -3.50 -2.54
CA TRP A 92 -1.75 -3.16 -3.62
C TRP A 92 -0.31 -3.44 -3.24
N ASN A 93 0.52 -3.79 -4.22
CA ASN A 93 1.95 -3.92 -3.99
C ASN A 93 2.59 -2.55 -3.77
N ALA A 94 3.14 -2.31 -2.58
CA ALA A 94 3.76 -1.05 -2.20
C ALA A 94 4.90 -0.64 -3.13
N SER A 95 5.64 -1.60 -3.70
CA SER A 95 6.73 -1.31 -4.63
C SER A 95 6.20 -0.74 -5.95
N GLU A 96 5.09 -1.28 -6.46
CA GLU A 96 4.44 -0.77 -7.68
C GLU A 96 3.81 0.60 -7.44
N VAL A 97 3.19 0.82 -6.28
CA VAL A 97 2.65 2.14 -5.88
C VAL A 97 3.78 3.18 -5.77
N ARG A 98 4.94 2.82 -5.21
CA ARG A 98 6.12 3.71 -5.15
C ARG A 98 6.71 3.99 -6.54
N LYS A 99 6.75 3.00 -7.44
CA LYS A 99 7.17 3.22 -8.83
C LYS A 99 6.21 4.16 -9.55
N TYR A 100 4.91 3.97 -9.38
CA TYR A 100 3.88 4.89 -9.87
C TYR A 100 4.07 6.30 -9.29
N ALA A 101 4.28 6.44 -7.98
CA ALA A 101 4.53 7.73 -7.33
C ALA A 101 5.72 8.47 -7.96
N LYS A 102 6.85 7.78 -8.17
CA LYS A 102 8.03 8.33 -8.82
C LYS A 102 7.76 8.75 -10.27
N LYS A 103 7.04 7.94 -11.05
CA LYS A 103 6.65 8.28 -12.44
C LYS A 103 5.72 9.50 -12.48
N ARG A 104 4.76 9.56 -11.56
CA ARG A 104 3.83 10.68 -11.40
C ARG A 104 4.56 11.97 -11.03
N GLU A 105 5.56 11.91 -10.16
CA GLU A 105 6.39 13.07 -9.84
C GLU A 105 7.29 13.49 -11.00
N ALA A 106 7.90 12.54 -11.72
CA ALA A 106 8.70 12.83 -12.90
C ALA A 106 7.86 13.48 -14.02
N GLY A 107 6.63 13.02 -14.26
CA GLY A 107 5.70 13.64 -15.20
C GLY A 107 5.22 15.04 -14.79
N ARG A 108 5.22 15.33 -13.48
CA ARG A 108 4.91 16.66 -12.93
C ARG A 108 6.12 17.58 -12.84
N ALA A 109 7.33 17.06 -12.87
CA ALA A 109 8.57 17.86 -12.85
C ALA A 109 8.72 18.75 -14.10
N GLY A 110 7.96 18.48 -15.18
CA GLY A 110 7.88 19.31 -16.39
C GLY A 110 6.59 20.13 -16.54
N SER A 111 5.64 20.08 -15.59
CA SER A 111 4.39 20.82 -15.72
C SER A 111 4.59 22.31 -15.39
N VAL A 112 4.26 23.17 -16.37
CA VAL A 112 4.34 24.63 -16.32
C VAL A 112 3.62 25.16 -15.08
N GLY A 113 4.36 25.58 -14.05
CA GLY A 113 3.80 26.26 -12.87
C GLY A 113 4.28 25.77 -11.49
N ARG A 114 5.07 24.69 -11.38
CA ARG A 114 5.69 24.32 -10.10
C ARG A 114 7.13 24.85 -10.04
N PRO A 115 7.54 25.64 -9.03
CA PRO A 115 8.92 26.08 -8.92
C PRO A 115 9.84 24.84 -8.86
N PRO A 116 10.99 24.85 -9.54
CA PRO A 116 11.92 23.73 -9.51
C PRO A 116 12.28 23.41 -8.06
N ASN A 117 12.37 22.12 -7.74
CA ASN A 117 12.87 21.66 -6.45
C ASN A 117 14.19 22.38 -6.15
N SER A 118 14.21 23.21 -5.11
CA SER A 118 15.34 24.04 -4.70
C SER A 118 16.58 23.20 -4.33
N SER A 119 16.43 21.89 -4.17
CA SER A 119 17.49 20.90 -4.00
C SER A 119 18.40 20.76 -5.22
N THR A 120 17.86 20.89 -6.45
CA THR A 120 18.62 20.67 -7.68
C THR A 120 19.40 21.92 -8.12
N LEU A 121 18.92 23.12 -7.75
CA LEU A 121 19.63 24.38 -8.04
C LEU A 121 20.88 24.60 -7.15
N LYS A 122 20.95 23.93 -6.00
CA LYS A 122 22.10 24.07 -5.08
C LYS A 122 23.35 23.31 -5.53
N GLN A 123 23.21 22.27 -6.37
CA GLN A 123 24.36 21.51 -6.86
C GLN A 123 25.00 22.16 -8.11
N GLN A 124 24.24 22.87 -8.94
CA GLN A 124 24.83 23.55 -10.12
C GLN A 124 25.62 24.82 -9.78
N LYS A 125 25.32 25.50 -8.66
CA LYS A 125 26.06 26.71 -8.24
C LYS A 125 27.42 26.46 -7.58
N LYS A 126 27.87 25.20 -7.46
CA LYS A 126 29.14 24.85 -6.81
C LYS A 126 30.25 24.38 -7.77
N GLN A 127 30.01 24.49 -9.08
CA GLN A 127 31.01 24.26 -10.12
C GLN A 127 31.12 25.50 -11.03
N ILE A 128 31.50 26.64 -10.46
CA ILE A 128 32.20 27.72 -11.16
C ILE A 128 33.25 28.25 -10.19
#